data_AF-A0A958T5T6-F1
#
_entry.id   AF-A0A958T5T6-F1
#
_cell.length_a   1.000
_cell.length_b   1.000
_cell.length_c   1.000
_cell.angle_alpha   90.00
_cell.angle_beta   90.00
_cell.angle_gamma   90.00
#
_symmetry.space_group_name_H-M   'P 1'
#
loop_
_entity.id
_entity.type
_entity.pdbx_description
1 polymer ?
#
loop_
_entity_poly.entity_id
_entity_poly.type
_entity_poly.pdbx_seq_one_letter_code
_entity_poly.pdbx_strand_id
1 'polypeptide(L)'
;GASGDLAPLAHLSLPLLGKGEVYFEGEIVPSEVVLKQFNWQPVVLQSKEGLALLNGTQFMSSYGIYSLIKSLKLCYLSDLIGSVSLDSFDGRIDAFDELVHLVRPHNGQLKTAERLREFLSGSELIAREKQHVQDPYSFRCMPQVHGASKDTVEHVEKVFLTEINSVTDNPNIFIAEDKIISGGNFHGQPLALAFDFLKIAMAELGNISERRTFQLVSGLRGLPAFLVDNPGLNSGFMIPQYTAASIVSA
;
A
#
# COMPACT_ATOMS: atom_id res chain seq x y z
N GLY A 1 22.84 -8.44 6.45
CA GLY A 1 22.52 -9.26 7.62
C GLY A 1 21.17 -8.85 8.14
N ALA A 2 20.15 -9.66 7.88
CA ALA A 2 18.90 -9.70 8.63
C ALA A 2 18.53 -11.19 8.73
N SER A 3 18.92 -11.80 9.84
CA SER A 3 18.62 -13.20 10.15
C SER A 3 17.38 -13.20 11.04
N GLY A 4 16.19 -13.12 10.43
CA GLY A 4 14.90 -13.15 11.11
C GLY A 4 14.53 -11.93 11.97
N ASP A 5 13.27 -11.87 12.37
CA ASP A 5 12.65 -10.86 13.23
C ASP A 5 12.96 -11.07 14.73
N LEU A 6 14.20 -11.44 15.05
CA LEU A 6 14.60 -11.93 16.38
C LEU A 6 14.21 -10.98 17.52
N ALA A 7 14.53 -9.70 17.39
CA ALA A 7 14.27 -8.70 18.43
C ALA A 7 12.76 -8.46 18.65
N PRO A 8 11.95 -8.11 17.63
CA PRO A 8 10.51 -7.92 17.84
C PRO A 8 9.81 -9.21 18.31
N LEU A 9 10.23 -10.38 17.83
CA LEU A 9 9.65 -11.66 18.29
C LEU A 9 10.08 -12.02 19.72
N ALA A 10 11.26 -11.57 20.17
CA ALA A 10 11.63 -11.69 21.57
C ALA A 10 10.73 -10.85 22.46
N HIS A 11 10.47 -9.60 22.09
CA HIS A 11 9.53 -8.75 22.82
C HIS A 11 8.11 -9.31 22.82
N LEU A 12 7.65 -9.89 21.70
CA LEU A 12 6.36 -10.58 21.63
C LEU A 12 6.29 -11.81 22.55
N SER A 13 7.41 -12.51 22.73
CA SER A 13 7.48 -13.77 23.47
C SER A 13 7.76 -13.62 24.96
N LEU A 14 8.41 -12.53 25.40
CA LEU A 14 8.72 -12.27 26.81
C LEU A 14 7.51 -12.40 27.76
N PRO A 15 6.29 -11.93 27.41
CA PRO A 15 5.10 -12.10 28.23
C PRO A 15 4.76 -13.56 28.54
N LEU A 16 5.05 -14.49 27.64
CA LEU A 16 4.85 -15.93 27.89
C LEU A 16 5.71 -16.43 29.06
N LEU A 17 6.84 -15.77 29.32
CA LEU A 17 7.77 -16.09 30.41
C LEU A 17 7.52 -15.25 31.66
N GLY A 18 6.41 -14.49 31.71
CA GLY A 18 6.13 -13.52 32.77
C GLY A 18 7.10 -12.34 32.80
N LYS A 19 7.67 -11.97 31.65
CA LYS A 19 8.59 -10.84 31.51
C LYS A 19 8.04 -9.80 30.54
N GLY A 20 8.63 -8.61 30.54
CA GLY A 20 8.22 -7.53 29.64
C GLY A 20 6.84 -6.96 29.97
N GLU A 21 6.29 -6.25 28.99
CA GLU A 21 5.07 -5.47 29.13
C GLU A 21 4.07 -5.88 28.05
N VAL A 22 2.78 -5.71 28.34
CA VAL A 22 1.68 -5.96 27.42
C VAL A 22 0.71 -4.79 27.44
N TYR A 23 0.04 -4.56 26.30
CA TYR A 23 -1.08 -3.63 26.24
C TYR A 23 -2.35 -4.35 26.66
N PHE A 24 -2.95 -3.95 27.77
CA PHE A 24 -4.13 -4.58 28.35
C PHE A 24 -5.10 -3.52 28.88
N GLU A 25 -6.38 -3.63 28.49
CA GLU A 25 -7.46 -2.71 28.92
C GLU A 25 -7.18 -1.21 28.74
N GLY A 26 -6.38 -0.85 27.72
CA GLY A 26 -6.08 0.55 27.41
C GLY A 26 -4.73 1.04 27.92
N GLU A 27 -4.04 0.27 28.77
CA GLU A 27 -2.78 0.65 29.41
C GLU A 27 -1.65 -0.34 29.12
N ILE A 28 -0.40 0.13 29.23
CA ILE A 28 0.79 -0.74 29.20
C ILE A 28 1.06 -1.19 30.63
N VAL A 29 1.03 -2.49 30.86
CA VAL A 29 1.23 -3.09 32.18
C VAL A 29 2.29 -4.19 32.14
N PRO A 30 3.00 -4.46 33.25
CA PRO A 30 3.88 -5.62 33.33
C PRO A 30 3.10 -6.92 33.08
N SER A 31 3.66 -7.83 32.28
CA SER A 31 2.96 -9.08 31.92
C SER A 31 2.55 -9.94 33.12
N GLU A 32 3.33 -9.90 34.22
CA GLU A 32 3.00 -10.58 35.48
C GLU A 32 1.64 -10.18 36.06
N VAL A 33 1.23 -8.92 35.88
CA VAL A 33 -0.07 -8.42 36.38
C VAL A 33 -1.20 -9.16 35.66
N VAL A 34 -1.10 -9.23 34.33
CA VAL A 34 -2.08 -9.92 33.48
C VAL A 34 -2.07 -11.42 33.76
N LEU A 35 -0.89 -12.05 33.88
CA LEU A 35 -0.81 -13.47 34.23
C LEU A 35 -1.49 -13.77 35.57
N LYS A 36 -1.26 -12.96 36.60
CA LYS A 36 -1.93 -13.11 37.92
C LYS A 36 -3.44 -12.92 37.81
N GLN A 37 -3.90 -11.92 37.07
CA GLN A 37 -5.32 -11.65 36.86
C GLN A 37 -6.07 -12.83 36.23
N PHE A 38 -5.45 -13.51 35.25
CA PHE A 38 -6.03 -14.68 34.59
C PHE A 38 -5.66 -16.02 35.24
N ASN A 39 -4.93 -16.00 36.36
CA ASN A 39 -4.40 -17.19 37.02
C ASN A 39 -3.57 -18.09 36.07
N TRP A 40 -2.81 -17.46 35.16
CA TRP A 40 -1.90 -18.13 34.25
C TRP A 40 -0.50 -18.23 34.83
N GLN A 41 0.16 -19.36 34.59
CA GLN A 41 1.55 -19.57 34.98
C GLN A 41 2.48 -19.24 33.80
N PRO A 42 3.65 -18.63 34.04
CA PRO A 42 4.68 -18.48 33.02
C PRO A 42 5.06 -19.83 32.37
N VAL A 43 5.28 -19.80 31.06
CA VAL A 43 5.75 -20.96 30.28
C VAL A 43 7.23 -21.22 30.59
N VAL A 44 7.56 -22.49 30.84
CA VAL A 44 8.95 -22.96 31.02
C VAL A 44 9.43 -23.59 29.72
N LEU A 45 10.18 -22.81 28.93
CA LEU A 45 10.66 -23.24 27.61
C LEU A 45 11.52 -24.50 27.69
N GLN A 46 11.27 -25.42 26.76
CA GLN A 46 12.05 -26.63 26.53
C GLN A 46 13.00 -26.48 25.33
N SER A 47 13.62 -27.59 24.93
CA SER A 47 14.52 -27.63 23.77
C SER A 47 13.85 -27.07 22.51
N LYS A 48 14.59 -26.23 21.77
CA LYS A 48 14.19 -25.55 20.53
C LYS A 48 13.07 -24.50 20.65
N GLU A 49 12.21 -24.56 21.66
CA GLU A 49 11.04 -23.66 21.77
C GLU A 49 11.42 -22.17 21.75
N GLY A 50 12.49 -21.79 22.45
CA GLY A 50 13.01 -20.42 22.40
C GLY A 50 13.40 -20.00 20.99
N LEU A 51 14.07 -20.86 20.21
CA LEU A 51 14.43 -20.52 18.83
C LEU A 51 13.21 -20.53 17.91
N ALA A 52 12.25 -21.44 18.13
CA ALA A 52 11.02 -21.54 17.35
C ALA A 52 10.12 -20.28 17.53
N LEU A 53 10.14 -19.67 18.71
CA LEU A 53 9.43 -18.41 18.98
C LEU A 53 10.07 -17.20 18.30
N LEU A 54 11.40 -17.21 18.14
CA LEU A 54 12.16 -16.04 17.72
C LEU A 54 12.54 -16.04 16.24
N ASN A 55 12.64 -17.22 15.63
CA ASN A 55 13.21 -17.36 14.30
C ASN A 55 12.10 -17.41 13.24
N GLY A 56 12.05 -16.38 12.39
CA GLY A 56 11.09 -16.27 11.31
C GLY A 56 10.93 -14.83 10.85
N THR A 57 9.93 -14.59 10.01
CA THR A 57 9.67 -13.33 9.31
C THR A 57 8.32 -12.72 9.67
N GLN A 58 7.75 -13.09 10.82
CA GLN A 58 6.37 -12.79 11.17
C GLN A 58 6.11 -11.29 11.42
N PHE A 59 7.08 -10.55 11.95
CA PHE A 59 6.91 -9.11 12.17
C PHE A 59 6.91 -8.36 10.84
N MET A 60 7.89 -8.60 9.97
CA MET A 60 7.93 -7.99 8.64
C MET A 60 6.77 -8.44 7.76
N SER A 61 6.33 -9.71 7.88
CA SER A 61 5.15 -10.22 7.20
C SER A 61 3.89 -9.49 7.65
N SER A 62 3.67 -9.36 8.96
CA SER A 62 2.53 -8.64 9.52
C SER A 62 2.50 -7.18 9.09
N TYR A 63 3.64 -6.48 9.18
CA TYR A 63 3.75 -5.10 8.75
C TYR A 63 3.51 -4.92 7.24
N GLY A 64 3.95 -5.87 6.43
CA GLY A 64 3.76 -5.85 4.99
C GLY A 64 2.33 -6.16 4.57
N ILE A 65 1.65 -7.09 5.23
CA ILE A 65 0.20 -7.30 5.02
C ILE A 65 -0.59 -6.06 5.40
N TYR A 66 -0.28 -5.41 6.52
CA TYR A 66 -0.90 -4.14 6.89
C TYR A 66 -0.69 -3.08 5.80
N SER A 67 0.56 -2.92 5.34
CA SER A 67 0.91 -1.99 4.26
C SER A 67 0.16 -2.31 2.97
N LEU A 68 0.07 -3.58 2.60
CA LEU A 68 -0.63 -4.06 1.41
C LEU A 68 -2.13 -3.75 1.45
N ILE A 69 -2.80 -3.98 2.58
CA ILE A 69 -4.22 -3.63 2.76
C ILE A 69 -4.44 -2.13 2.55
N LYS A 70 -3.54 -1.28 3.09
CA LYS A 70 -3.59 0.16 2.86
C LYS A 70 -3.35 0.50 1.38
N SER A 71 -2.37 -0.13 0.73
CA SER A 71 -2.06 0.08 -0.68
C SER A 71 -3.21 -0.31 -1.61
N LEU A 72 -3.90 -1.44 -1.35
CA LEU A 72 -5.09 -1.86 -2.10
C LEU A 72 -6.21 -0.83 -2.00
N LYS A 73 -6.47 -0.32 -0.79
CA LYS A 73 -7.43 0.77 -0.57
C LYS A 73 -7.03 2.04 -1.34
N LEU A 74 -5.75 2.41 -1.28
CA LEU A 74 -5.24 3.59 -1.99
C LEU A 74 -5.33 3.42 -3.51
N CYS A 75 -5.04 2.23 -4.06
CA CYS A 75 -5.19 1.97 -5.49
C CYS A 75 -6.62 2.21 -5.99
N TYR A 76 -7.63 1.79 -5.22
CA TYR A 76 -9.03 2.07 -5.53
C TYR A 76 -9.34 3.57 -5.45
N LEU A 77 -8.92 4.22 -4.36
CA LEU A 77 -9.16 5.64 -4.15
C LEU A 77 -8.44 6.51 -5.19
N SER A 78 -7.26 6.11 -5.67
CA SER A 78 -6.53 6.82 -6.71
C SER A 78 -7.31 6.87 -8.02
N ASP A 79 -8.02 5.80 -8.40
CA ASP A 79 -8.90 5.81 -9.58
C ASP A 79 -10.09 6.74 -9.37
N LEU A 80 -10.77 6.62 -8.23
CA LEU A 80 -11.96 7.41 -7.92
C LEU A 80 -11.65 8.91 -7.82
N ILE A 81 -10.57 9.27 -7.12
CA ILE A 81 -10.13 10.67 -7.02
C ILE A 81 -9.62 11.15 -8.38
N GLY A 82 -8.97 10.27 -9.15
CA GLY A 82 -8.54 10.53 -10.52
C GLY A 82 -9.72 10.84 -11.45
N SER A 83 -10.81 10.10 -11.36
CA SER A 83 -12.02 10.32 -12.16
C SER A 83 -12.71 11.63 -11.77
N VAL A 84 -12.88 11.91 -10.47
CA VAL A 84 -13.44 13.20 -10.01
C VAL A 84 -12.58 14.37 -10.47
N SER A 85 -11.25 14.23 -10.39
CA SER A 85 -10.31 15.24 -10.88
C SER A 85 -10.42 15.45 -12.39
N LEU A 86 -10.53 14.36 -13.16
CA LEU A 86 -10.69 14.42 -14.62
C LEU A 86 -11.98 15.15 -14.98
N ASP A 87 -13.08 14.80 -14.31
CA ASP A 87 -14.39 15.39 -14.57
C ASP A 87 -14.40 16.89 -14.28
N SER A 88 -13.82 17.28 -13.13
CA SER A 88 -13.64 18.68 -12.72
C SER A 88 -12.73 19.46 -13.68
N PHE A 89 -11.77 18.80 -14.32
CA PHE A 89 -10.83 19.42 -15.27
C PHE A 89 -11.37 19.49 -16.70
N ASP A 90 -12.63 19.13 -16.92
CA ASP A 90 -13.20 19.01 -18.27
C ASP A 90 -12.50 17.96 -19.14
N GLY A 91 -11.97 16.88 -18.56
CA GLY A 91 -11.18 15.90 -19.31
C GLY A 91 -11.97 15.08 -20.35
N ARG A 92 -11.23 14.35 -21.19
CA ARG A 92 -11.73 13.50 -22.27
C ARG A 92 -11.83 12.04 -21.87
N ILE A 93 -12.94 11.40 -22.24
CA ILE A 93 -13.15 9.96 -22.00
C ILE A 93 -12.39 9.06 -22.98
N ASP A 94 -12.03 9.57 -24.17
CA ASP A 94 -11.47 8.80 -25.29
C ASP A 94 -10.16 8.08 -24.92
N ALA A 95 -9.37 8.68 -24.03
CA ALA A 95 -8.12 8.11 -23.55
C ALA A 95 -8.29 6.82 -22.75
N PHE A 96 -9.52 6.57 -22.27
CA PHE A 96 -9.91 5.42 -21.49
C PHE A 96 -10.68 4.40 -22.32
N ASP A 97 -10.78 4.56 -23.65
CA ASP A 97 -11.48 3.61 -24.51
C ASP A 97 -10.88 2.20 -24.41
N GLU A 98 -11.74 1.19 -24.36
CA GLU A 98 -11.33 -0.20 -24.20
C GLU A 98 -10.36 -0.65 -25.30
N LEU A 99 -10.57 -0.24 -26.54
CA LEU A 99 -9.74 -0.63 -27.69
C LEU A 99 -8.29 -0.16 -27.53
N VAL A 100 -8.07 1.03 -26.95
CA VAL A 100 -6.73 1.57 -26.66
C VAL A 100 -5.97 0.66 -25.70
N HIS A 101 -6.68 0.04 -24.76
CA HIS A 101 -6.06 -0.79 -23.75
C HIS A 101 -5.98 -2.27 -24.14
N LEU A 102 -6.87 -2.76 -25.02
CA LEU A 102 -6.78 -4.11 -25.57
C LEU A 102 -5.57 -4.31 -26.48
N VAL A 103 -5.14 -3.28 -27.23
CA VAL A 103 -3.91 -3.36 -28.05
C VAL A 103 -2.62 -3.37 -27.23
N ARG A 104 -2.69 -3.06 -25.93
CA ARG A 104 -1.58 -3.15 -24.97
C ARG A 104 -2.08 -3.74 -23.64
N PRO A 105 -2.33 -5.06 -23.58
CA PRO A 105 -3.20 -5.67 -22.58
C PRO A 105 -2.48 -5.98 -21.25
N HIS A 106 -1.90 -4.96 -20.62
CA HIS A 106 -1.49 -5.07 -19.22
C HIS A 106 -2.76 -5.11 -18.34
N ASN A 107 -2.85 -6.09 -17.45
CA ASN A 107 -4.05 -6.37 -16.66
C ASN A 107 -4.49 -5.16 -15.82
N GLY A 108 -3.56 -4.57 -15.07
CA GLY A 108 -3.82 -3.38 -14.27
C GLY A 108 -4.25 -2.19 -15.12
N GLN A 109 -3.69 -2.04 -16.32
CA GLN A 109 -4.07 -0.96 -17.25
C GLN A 109 -5.51 -1.11 -17.73
N LEU A 110 -5.89 -2.32 -18.18
CA LEU A 110 -7.24 -2.64 -18.62
C LEU A 110 -8.28 -2.36 -17.52
N LYS A 111 -8.05 -2.93 -16.32
CA LYS A 111 -8.93 -2.76 -15.15
C LYS A 111 -9.05 -1.31 -14.71
N THR A 112 -7.96 -0.53 -14.81
CA THR A 112 -7.99 0.89 -14.46
C THR A 112 -8.86 1.67 -15.44
N ALA A 113 -8.67 1.44 -16.74
CA ALA A 113 -9.45 2.13 -17.76
C ALA A 113 -10.95 1.82 -17.65
N GLU A 114 -11.28 0.54 -17.48
CA GLU A 114 -12.65 0.08 -17.23
C GLU A 114 -13.27 0.81 -16.05
N ARG A 115 -12.62 0.79 -14.89
CA ARG A 115 -13.12 1.45 -13.68
C ARG A 115 -13.30 2.96 -13.84
N LEU A 116 -12.39 3.63 -14.54
CA LEU A 116 -12.52 5.05 -14.82
C LEU A 116 -13.75 5.33 -15.70
N ARG A 117 -14.01 4.51 -16.72
CA ARG A 117 -15.24 4.60 -17.53
C ARG A 117 -16.49 4.36 -16.68
N GLU A 118 -16.46 3.38 -15.76
CA GLU A 118 -17.57 3.11 -14.85
C GLU A 118 -17.87 4.30 -13.93
N PHE A 119 -16.85 4.87 -13.27
CA PHE A 119 -17.04 6.02 -12.37
C PHE A 119 -17.53 7.29 -13.06
N LEU A 120 -17.20 7.45 -14.34
CA LEU A 120 -17.59 8.62 -15.14
C LEU A 120 -18.89 8.41 -15.92
N SER A 121 -19.47 7.22 -15.85
CA SER A 121 -20.73 6.90 -16.51
C SER A 121 -21.84 7.83 -16.03
N GLY A 122 -22.49 8.50 -16.98
CA GLY A 122 -23.59 9.44 -16.71
C GLY A 122 -23.16 10.86 -16.34
N SER A 123 -21.85 11.17 -16.31
CA SER A 123 -21.40 12.56 -16.09
C SER A 123 -21.70 13.45 -17.31
N GLU A 124 -22.48 14.51 -17.08
CA GLU A 124 -22.76 15.55 -18.07
C GLU A 124 -21.49 16.35 -18.43
N LEU A 125 -20.58 16.51 -17.46
CA LEU A 125 -19.32 17.21 -17.64
C LEU A 125 -18.37 16.42 -18.55
N ILE A 126 -18.29 15.10 -18.41
CA ILE A 126 -17.55 14.25 -19.36
C ILE A 126 -18.21 14.24 -20.75
N ALA A 127 -19.54 14.12 -20.82
CA ALA A 127 -20.26 13.94 -22.08
C ALA A 127 -20.29 15.18 -22.98
N ARG A 128 -20.03 16.38 -22.43
CA ARG A 128 -20.07 17.62 -23.21
C ARG A 128 -18.95 17.71 -24.24
N GLU A 129 -19.17 18.54 -25.25
CA GLU A 129 -18.18 18.79 -26.29
C GLU A 129 -16.89 19.43 -25.73
N LYS A 130 -15.75 18.88 -26.13
CA LYS A 130 -14.42 19.28 -25.64
C LYS A 130 -13.70 20.12 -26.68
N GLN A 131 -13.31 21.34 -26.32
CA GLN A 131 -12.55 22.23 -27.23
C GLN A 131 -11.10 21.77 -27.47
N HIS A 132 -10.58 20.92 -26.59
CA HIS A 132 -9.20 20.47 -26.63
C HIS A 132 -9.07 19.08 -27.24
N VAL A 133 -7.93 18.83 -27.87
CA VAL A 133 -7.65 17.55 -28.54
C VAL A 133 -7.14 16.50 -27.55
N GLN A 134 -6.31 16.90 -26.59
CA GLN A 134 -5.68 15.99 -25.63
C GLN A 134 -5.59 16.60 -24.23
N ASP A 135 -5.55 15.71 -23.24
CA ASP A 135 -5.27 16.06 -21.85
C ASP A 135 -3.81 15.86 -21.47
N PRO A 136 -3.34 16.58 -20.42
CA PRO A 136 -2.05 16.33 -19.78
C PRO A 136 -1.90 14.87 -19.35
N TYR A 137 -0.66 14.37 -19.34
CA TYR A 137 -0.37 12.98 -19.01
C TYR A 137 -0.84 12.57 -17.61
N SER A 138 -0.88 13.50 -16.64
CA SER A 138 -1.38 13.20 -15.29
C SER A 138 -2.84 12.73 -15.27
N PHE A 139 -3.62 13.09 -16.29
CA PHE A 139 -4.97 12.61 -16.54
C PHE A 139 -4.99 11.47 -17.56
N ARG A 140 -4.44 11.73 -18.75
CA ARG A 140 -4.52 10.81 -19.90
C ARG A 140 -3.82 9.48 -19.67
N CYS A 141 -2.77 9.46 -18.85
CA CYS A 141 -1.99 8.27 -18.58
C CYS A 141 -2.39 7.55 -17.28
N MET A 142 -3.53 7.88 -16.66
CA MET A 142 -4.00 7.18 -15.45
C MET A 142 -4.05 5.65 -15.62
N PRO A 143 -4.56 5.08 -16.74
CA PRO A 143 -4.57 3.63 -16.92
C PRO A 143 -3.17 3.03 -16.87
N GLN A 144 -2.21 3.66 -17.54
CA GLN A 144 -0.84 3.16 -17.66
C GLN A 144 -0.12 3.24 -16.32
N VAL A 145 -0.25 4.37 -15.61
CA VAL A 145 0.47 4.60 -14.35
C VAL A 145 -0.20 3.88 -13.18
N HIS A 146 -1.50 4.08 -12.96
CA HIS A 146 -2.19 3.37 -11.88
C HIS A 146 -2.23 1.85 -12.15
N GLY A 147 -2.34 1.45 -13.42
CA GLY A 147 -2.32 0.04 -13.80
C GLY A 147 -0.99 -0.64 -13.49
N ALA A 148 0.14 -0.02 -13.83
CA ALA A 148 1.45 -0.55 -13.48
C ALA A 148 1.66 -0.66 -11.96
N SER A 149 1.18 0.32 -11.19
CA SER A 149 1.22 0.25 -9.72
C SER A 149 0.36 -0.91 -9.19
N LYS A 150 -0.82 -1.16 -9.76
CA LYS A 150 -1.69 -2.28 -9.37
C LYS A 150 -1.11 -3.65 -9.71
N ASP A 151 -0.51 -3.80 -10.89
CA ASP A 151 0.17 -5.03 -11.28
C ASP A 151 1.34 -5.33 -10.32
N THR A 152 2.04 -4.28 -9.88
CA THR A 152 3.10 -4.38 -8.87
C THR A 152 2.54 -4.77 -7.50
N VAL A 153 1.44 -4.15 -7.05
CA VAL A 153 0.75 -4.50 -5.80
C VAL A 153 0.28 -5.97 -5.83
N GLU A 154 -0.22 -6.46 -6.96
CA GLU A 154 -0.63 -7.87 -7.13
C GLU A 154 0.57 -8.83 -7.03
N HIS A 155 1.72 -8.45 -7.57
CA HIS A 155 2.96 -9.21 -7.40
C HIS A 155 3.38 -9.29 -5.93
N VAL A 156 3.38 -8.15 -5.23
CA VAL A 156 3.71 -8.07 -3.80
C VAL A 156 2.75 -8.91 -2.98
N GLU A 157 1.44 -8.85 -3.26
CA GLU A 157 0.43 -9.68 -2.62
C GLU A 157 0.75 -11.17 -2.71
N LYS A 158 1.15 -11.67 -3.89
CA LYS A 158 1.52 -13.08 -4.09
C LYS A 158 2.73 -13.49 -3.25
N VAL A 159 3.74 -12.61 -3.15
CA VAL A 159 4.94 -12.86 -2.33
C VAL A 159 4.55 -12.97 -0.86
N PHE A 160 3.79 -11.99 -0.34
CA PHE A 160 3.36 -12.00 1.06
C PHE A 160 2.41 -13.16 1.38
N LEU A 161 1.46 -13.50 0.50
CA LEU A 161 0.58 -14.65 0.69
C LEU A 161 1.35 -15.97 0.78
N THR A 162 2.45 -16.11 0.03
CA THR A 162 3.34 -17.27 0.13
C THR A 162 4.04 -17.28 1.49
N GLU A 163 4.62 -16.14 1.89
CA GLU A 163 5.38 -16.02 3.13
C GLU A 163 4.52 -16.30 4.37
N ILE A 164 3.30 -15.74 4.47
CA ILE A 164 2.46 -15.92 5.66
C ILE A 164 2.02 -17.38 5.86
N ASN A 165 2.05 -18.19 4.80
CA ASN A 165 1.70 -19.60 4.81
C ASN A 165 2.94 -20.52 4.84
N SER A 166 4.14 -19.95 5.01
CA SER A 166 5.41 -20.69 5.00
C SER A 166 5.91 -21.00 6.40
N VAL A 167 6.68 -22.09 6.52
CA VAL A 167 7.46 -22.40 7.73
C VAL A 167 8.80 -21.67 7.63
N THR A 168 8.94 -20.58 8.38
CA THR A 168 10.10 -19.69 8.34
C THR A 168 11.06 -19.88 9.52
N ASP A 169 10.76 -20.81 10.43
CA ASP A 169 11.65 -21.17 11.54
C ASP A 169 12.84 -22.04 11.09
N ASN A 170 13.77 -22.29 12.01
CA ASN A 170 14.91 -23.17 11.77
C ASN A 170 15.46 -23.76 13.09
N PRO A 171 15.93 -25.03 13.12
CA PRO A 171 15.88 -26.04 12.05
C PRO A 171 14.48 -26.57 11.79
N ASN A 172 14.21 -27.01 10.56
CA ASN A 172 12.93 -27.63 10.22
C ASN A 172 12.96 -29.12 10.55
N ILE A 173 11.81 -29.63 10.99
CA ILE A 173 11.62 -31.02 11.43
C ILE A 173 10.69 -31.70 10.43
N PHE A 174 11.17 -32.75 9.80
CA PHE A 174 10.46 -33.55 8.80
C PHE A 174 10.19 -34.93 9.39
N ILE A 175 8.99 -35.07 9.97
CA ILE A 175 8.62 -36.24 10.79
C ILE A 175 8.57 -37.52 9.93
N ALA A 176 8.00 -37.43 8.72
CA ALA A 176 7.85 -38.60 7.84
C ALA A 176 9.21 -39.12 7.34
N GLU A 177 10.18 -38.23 7.17
CA GLU A 177 11.53 -38.53 6.68
C GLU A 177 12.53 -38.81 7.81
N ASP A 178 12.13 -38.67 9.08
CA ASP A 178 12.99 -38.73 10.27
C ASP A 178 14.22 -37.81 10.15
N LYS A 179 14.00 -36.55 9.76
CA LYS A 179 15.07 -35.58 9.49
C LYS A 179 14.90 -34.27 10.25
N ILE A 180 16.04 -33.75 10.72
CA ILE A 180 16.19 -32.38 11.22
C ILE A 180 17.17 -31.67 10.30
N ILE A 181 16.72 -30.62 9.62
CA ILE A 181 17.51 -29.94 8.59
C ILE A 181 17.70 -28.48 9.00
N SER A 182 18.96 -28.05 9.05
CA SER A 182 19.31 -26.63 9.19
C SER A 182 19.32 -25.97 7.80
N GLY A 183 18.45 -24.99 7.61
CA GLY A 183 18.31 -24.18 6.40
C GLY A 183 18.32 -22.69 6.70
N GLY A 184 17.67 -21.91 5.83
CA GLY A 184 17.69 -20.44 5.85
C GLY A 184 16.33 -19.79 5.61
N ASN A 185 15.22 -20.49 5.88
CA ASN A 185 13.86 -19.98 5.60
C ASN A 185 13.48 -18.72 6.39
N PHE A 186 14.23 -18.39 7.45
CA PHE A 186 14.08 -17.14 8.21
C PHE A 186 14.61 -15.89 7.49
N HIS A 187 15.25 -16.04 6.32
CA HIS A 187 15.85 -14.92 5.61
C HIS A 187 14.79 -14.19 4.76
N GLY A 188 14.35 -13.01 5.23
CA GLY A 188 13.27 -12.22 4.60
C GLY A 188 13.61 -11.48 3.30
N GLN A 189 14.54 -12.00 2.48
CA GLN A 189 14.91 -11.35 1.20
C GLN A 189 13.72 -11.19 0.23
N PRO A 190 12.82 -12.19 0.08
CA PRO A 190 11.65 -12.03 -0.78
C PRO A 190 10.76 -10.87 -0.34
N LEU A 191 10.54 -10.74 0.97
CA LEU A 191 9.74 -9.64 1.52
C LEU A 191 10.43 -8.29 1.34
N ALA A 192 11.75 -8.22 1.55
CA ALA A 192 12.51 -6.98 1.39
C ALA A 192 12.38 -6.42 -0.05
N LEU A 193 12.56 -7.26 -1.06
CA LEU A 193 12.38 -6.84 -2.46
C LEU A 193 10.92 -6.45 -2.76
N ALA A 194 9.95 -7.19 -2.22
CA ALA A 194 8.54 -6.87 -2.38
C ALA A 194 8.19 -5.52 -1.73
N PHE A 195 8.76 -5.19 -0.57
CA PHE A 195 8.62 -3.86 0.05
C PHE A 195 9.20 -2.75 -0.82
N ASP A 196 10.38 -2.95 -1.41
CA ASP A 196 11.00 -1.94 -2.28
C ASP A 196 10.14 -1.69 -3.52
N PHE A 197 9.58 -2.74 -4.13
CA PHE A 197 8.65 -2.61 -5.25
C PHE A 197 7.34 -1.93 -4.84
N LEU A 198 6.78 -2.28 -3.68
CA LEU A 198 5.58 -1.63 -3.15
C LEU A 198 5.81 -0.14 -2.93
N LYS A 199 6.95 0.24 -2.35
CA LYS A 199 7.35 1.63 -2.13
C LYS A 199 7.35 2.42 -3.44
N ILE A 200 7.99 1.89 -4.48
CA ILE A 200 8.04 2.53 -5.81
C ILE A 200 6.63 2.67 -6.38
N ALA A 201 5.83 1.61 -6.37
CA ALA A 201 4.47 1.63 -6.90
C ALA A 201 3.58 2.68 -6.22
N MET A 202 3.70 2.83 -4.90
CA MET A 202 2.93 3.82 -4.13
C MET A 202 3.43 5.25 -4.35
N ALA A 203 4.74 5.45 -4.51
CA ALA A 203 5.32 6.75 -4.84
C ALA A 203 4.80 7.27 -6.19
N GLU A 204 4.70 6.41 -7.21
CA GLU A 204 4.17 6.78 -8.52
C GLU A 204 2.70 7.22 -8.47
N LEU A 205 1.87 6.56 -7.66
CA LEU A 205 0.47 6.98 -7.43
C LEU A 205 0.39 8.36 -6.77
N GLY A 206 1.26 8.63 -5.78
CA GLY A 206 1.37 9.94 -5.13
C GLY A 206 1.77 11.02 -6.13
N ASN A 207 2.86 10.78 -6.88
CA ASN A 207 3.40 11.71 -7.87
C ASN A 207 2.36 12.10 -8.92
N ILE A 208 1.71 11.13 -9.57
CA ILE A 208 0.73 11.46 -10.60
C ILE A 208 -0.50 12.19 -10.04
N SER A 209 -0.90 11.87 -8.80
CA SER A 209 -1.99 12.57 -8.11
C SER A 209 -1.64 14.03 -7.85
N GLU A 210 -0.44 14.31 -7.35
CA GLU A 210 0.01 15.68 -7.13
C GLU A 210 0.10 16.46 -8.45
N ARG A 211 0.57 15.83 -9.54
CA ARG A 211 0.57 16.46 -10.86
C ARG A 211 -0.84 16.79 -11.35
N ARG A 212 -1.87 16.01 -11.02
CA ARG A 212 -3.27 16.38 -11.29
C ARG A 212 -3.72 17.56 -10.43
N THR A 213 -3.39 17.57 -9.15
CA THR A 213 -3.64 18.72 -8.26
C THR A 213 -3.06 20.00 -8.83
N PHE A 214 -1.80 19.95 -9.31
CA PHE A 214 -1.16 21.10 -9.95
C PHE A 214 -1.94 21.60 -11.18
N GLN A 215 -2.39 20.70 -12.06
CA GLN A 215 -3.19 21.09 -13.24
C GLN A 215 -4.49 21.79 -12.86
N LEU A 216 -5.19 21.28 -11.85
CA LEU A 216 -6.44 21.87 -11.36
C LEU A 216 -6.24 23.27 -10.80
N VAL A 217 -5.23 23.47 -9.93
CA VAL A 217 -4.97 24.78 -9.31
C VAL A 217 -4.35 25.80 -10.27
N SER A 218 -3.87 25.37 -11.43
CA SER A 218 -3.27 26.26 -12.43
C SER A 218 -4.28 27.16 -13.16
N GLY A 219 -5.59 27.01 -12.90
CA GLY A 219 -6.63 27.84 -13.51
C GLY A 219 -6.81 27.59 -15.00
N LEU A 220 -6.54 26.36 -15.45
CA LEU A 220 -6.74 25.94 -16.83
C LEU A 220 -8.20 25.51 -17.03
N ARG A 221 -8.62 25.36 -18.30
CA ARG A 221 -9.94 24.80 -18.66
C ARG A 221 -11.14 25.56 -18.06
N GLY A 222 -10.98 26.87 -17.85
CA GLY A 222 -12.04 27.73 -17.29
C GLY A 222 -12.16 27.67 -15.76
N LEU A 223 -11.26 26.95 -15.09
CA LEU A 223 -11.17 26.97 -13.63
C LEU A 223 -10.54 28.28 -13.13
N PRO A 224 -10.98 28.83 -11.99
CA PRO A 224 -10.28 29.94 -11.36
C PRO A 224 -8.91 29.51 -10.84
N ALA A 225 -7.91 30.39 -10.92
CA ALA A 225 -6.59 30.13 -10.36
C ALA A 225 -6.69 29.76 -8.87
N PHE A 226 -5.99 28.72 -8.46
CA PHE A 226 -6.02 28.13 -7.12
C PHE A 226 -7.42 27.70 -6.62
N LEU A 227 -8.37 27.52 -7.54
CA LEU A 227 -9.75 27.10 -7.28
C LEU A 227 -10.45 28.01 -6.24
N VAL A 228 -10.31 29.33 -6.39
CA VAL A 228 -10.86 30.30 -5.44
C VAL A 228 -11.51 31.50 -6.11
N ASP A 229 -12.52 32.06 -5.45
CA ASP A 229 -13.10 33.34 -5.83
C ASP A 229 -12.13 34.50 -5.54
N ASN A 230 -12.09 35.49 -6.43
CA ASN A 230 -11.22 36.67 -6.32
C ASN A 230 -9.73 36.32 -6.13
N PRO A 231 -9.09 35.62 -7.09
CA PRO A 231 -7.69 35.28 -7.02
C PRO A 231 -6.81 36.54 -6.90
N GLY A 232 -5.78 36.48 -6.06
CA GLY A 232 -4.91 37.62 -5.71
C GLY A 232 -5.31 38.33 -4.41
N LEU A 233 -6.58 38.25 -4.01
CA LEU A 233 -7.02 38.58 -2.65
C LEU A 233 -7.07 37.32 -1.78
N ASN A 234 -7.56 36.21 -2.34
CA ASN A 234 -7.62 34.92 -1.67
C ASN A 234 -6.56 33.95 -2.22
N SER A 235 -6.01 33.11 -1.34
CA SER A 235 -4.96 32.13 -1.69
C SER A 235 -5.49 30.75 -2.10
N GLY A 236 -6.77 30.44 -1.85
CA GLY A 236 -7.39 29.18 -2.26
C GLY A 236 -6.58 27.95 -1.85
N PHE A 237 -6.38 27.05 -2.81
CA PHE A 237 -5.62 25.80 -2.66
C PHE A 237 -4.11 25.93 -2.92
N MET A 238 -3.56 27.15 -2.96
CA MET A 238 -2.12 27.37 -3.16
C MET A 238 -1.26 26.62 -2.13
N ILE A 239 -1.50 26.84 -0.84
CA ILE A 239 -0.70 26.21 0.24
C ILE A 239 -0.95 24.69 0.32
N PRO A 240 -2.20 24.18 0.23
CA PRO A 240 -2.44 22.75 0.11
C PRO A 240 -1.65 22.08 -1.03
N GLN A 241 -1.50 22.72 -2.19
CA GLN A 241 -0.69 22.17 -3.28
C GLN A 241 0.80 22.14 -2.92
N TYR A 242 1.33 23.14 -2.20
CA TYR A 242 2.71 23.11 -1.71
C TYR A 242 2.94 21.98 -0.72
N THR A 243 1.99 21.72 0.16
CA THR A 243 2.03 20.57 1.07
C THR A 243 2.05 19.25 0.29
N ALA A 244 1.19 19.09 -0.71
CA ALA A 244 1.19 17.90 -1.55
C ALA A 244 2.52 17.71 -2.30
N ALA A 245 3.06 18.77 -2.90
CA ALA A 245 4.35 18.74 -3.60
C ALA A 245 5.52 18.36 -2.68
N SER A 246 5.50 18.86 -1.43
CA SER A 246 6.48 18.51 -0.41
C SER A 246 6.41 17.03 -0.03
N ILE A 247 5.20 16.49 0.18
CA ILE A 247 5.00 15.08 0.57
C ILE A 247 5.49 14.12 -0.51
N VAL A 248 5.23 14.39 -1.79
CA VAL A 248 5.63 13.49 -2.88
C VAL A 248 7.11 13.56 -3.23
N SER A 249 7.83 14.56 -2.72
CA SER A 249 9.29 14.73 -2.93
C SER A 249 10.15 14.04 -1.87
N ALA A 250 9.54 13.46 -0.83
CA ALA A 250 10.21 12.81 0.30
C ALA A 250 10.38 11.29 0.09
#